data_AF-R7ELB3-F1
#
_entry.id   AF-R7ELB3-F1
#
_cell.length_a   1.000
_cell.length_b   1.000
_cell.length_c   1.000
_cell.angle_alpha   90.00
_cell.angle_beta   90.00
_cell.angle_gamma   90.00
#
_symmetry.space_group_name_H-M   'P 1'
#
loop_
_entity.id
_entity.type
_entity.pdbx_description
1 polymer ?
#
loop_
_entity_poly.entity_id
_entity_poly.type
_entity_poly.pdbx_seq_one_letter_code
_entity_poly.pdbx_strand_id
1 'polypeptide(L)'
;MKSVKPGRGPSFMGGIAGIFAALFGIIWTVSAFSMGGVLFGLFGFVFVGAAVAMSIYNFKNATSKNRYSSFDITDGSEEPDPLNERFGARRDAPESGSNDCTNNNKTNKFCPYCGAEVRDDFKFCNSCGRKLP
;
A
#
# COMPACT_ATOMS: atom_id res chain seq x y z
N MET A 1 -8.15 -8.94 -5.20
CA MET A 1 -6.82 -8.44 -5.67
C MET A 1 -6.80 -6.97 -6.10
N LYS A 2 -6.46 -6.08 -5.16
CA LYS A 2 -5.97 -4.72 -5.47
C LYS A 2 -4.44 -4.75 -5.47
N SER A 3 -3.79 -3.80 -6.12
CA SER A 3 -2.33 -3.87 -6.25
C SER A 3 -1.67 -2.50 -6.04
N VAL A 4 -0.62 -2.46 -5.23
CA VAL A 4 0.15 -1.23 -4.98
C VAL A 4 1.22 -1.10 -6.05
N LYS A 5 1.28 0.06 -6.71
CA LYS A 5 2.28 0.32 -7.76
C LYS A 5 3.40 1.21 -7.23
N PRO A 6 4.69 0.87 -7.44
CA PRO A 6 5.81 1.69 -7.02
C PRO A 6 5.83 3.07 -7.71
N GLY A 7 6.41 4.07 -7.06
CA GLY A 7 6.46 5.45 -7.57
C GLY A 7 7.19 5.59 -8.91
N ARG A 8 6.73 6.51 -9.76
CA ARG A 8 7.34 6.77 -11.08
C ARG A 8 8.71 7.44 -10.98
N GLY A 9 8.90 8.35 -10.03
CA GLY A 9 10.18 9.03 -9.79
C GLY A 9 11.32 8.06 -9.45
N PRO A 10 11.17 7.21 -8.42
CA PRO A 10 12.16 6.19 -8.07
C PRO A 10 12.46 5.22 -9.23
N SER A 11 11.42 4.79 -9.96
CA SER A 11 11.60 3.92 -11.13
C SER A 11 12.37 4.63 -12.25
N PHE A 12 12.08 5.89 -12.54
CA PHE A 12 12.80 6.66 -13.55
C PHE A 12 14.27 6.88 -13.18
N MET A 13 14.53 7.26 -11.93
CA MET A 13 15.89 7.42 -11.41
C MET A 13 16.67 6.11 -11.46
N GLY A 14 16.04 4.99 -11.11
CA GLY A 14 16.64 3.65 -11.24
C GLY A 14 16.97 3.28 -12.69
N GLY A 15 16.13 3.70 -13.64
CA GLY A 15 16.38 3.52 -15.08
C GLY A 15 17.63 4.27 -15.54
N ILE A 16 17.74 5.55 -15.18
CA ILE A 16 18.90 6.40 -15.49
C ILE A 16 20.17 5.85 -14.82
N ALA A 17 20.10 5.51 -13.54
CA ALA A 17 21.21 4.92 -12.82
C ALA A 17 21.70 3.61 -13.48
N GLY A 18 20.77 2.79 -13.98
CA GLY A 18 21.09 1.59 -14.76
C GLY A 18 21.86 1.88 -16.05
N ILE A 19 21.56 2.97 -16.76
CA ILE A 19 22.33 3.38 -17.96
C ILE A 19 23.76 3.73 -17.57
N PHE A 20 23.94 4.56 -16.54
CA PHE A 20 25.29 4.92 -16.06
C PHE A 20 26.07 3.70 -15.59
N ALA A 21 25.43 2.78 -14.87
CA ALA A 21 26.03 1.53 -14.45
C ALA A 21 26.46 0.66 -15.65
N ALA A 22 25.65 0.58 -16.71
CA ALA A 22 26.02 -0.16 -17.92
C ALA A 22 27.22 0.49 -18.64
N LEU A 23 27.24 1.81 -18.80
CA LEU A 23 28.38 2.53 -19.40
C LEU A 23 29.67 2.33 -18.59
N PHE A 24 29.58 2.46 -17.27
CA PHE A 24 30.70 2.18 -16.37
C PHE A 24 31.17 0.73 -16.49
N GLY A 25 30.24 -0.22 -16.51
CA GLY A 25 30.54 -1.64 -16.65
C GLY A 25 31.30 -1.96 -17.95
N ILE A 26 30.95 -1.31 -19.05
CA ILE A 26 31.67 -1.46 -20.33
C ILE A 26 33.12 -0.97 -20.19
N ILE A 27 33.31 0.24 -19.63
CA ILE A 27 34.64 0.81 -19.41
C ILE A 27 35.47 -0.13 -18.52
N TRP A 28 34.90 -0.57 -17.39
CA TRP A 28 35.57 -1.48 -16.47
C TRP A 28 35.92 -2.82 -17.13
N THR A 29 35.02 -3.39 -17.94
CA THR A 29 35.27 -4.64 -18.67
C THR A 29 36.51 -4.52 -19.57
N VAL A 30 36.60 -3.43 -20.34
CA VAL A 30 37.75 -3.17 -21.21
C VAL A 30 39.03 -3.01 -20.39
N SER A 31 38.99 -2.24 -19.31
CA SER A 31 40.14 -2.07 -18.41
C SER A 31 40.59 -3.39 -17.77
N ALA A 32 39.65 -4.25 -17.38
CA ALA A 32 39.95 -5.55 -16.76
C ALA A 32 40.70 -6.47 -17.72
N PHE A 33 40.27 -6.57 -18.99
CA PHE A 33 40.99 -7.34 -20.00
C PHE A 33 42.36 -6.74 -20.33
N SER A 34 42.46 -5.41 -20.40
CA SER A 34 43.74 -4.71 -20.63
C SER A 34 44.79 -5.01 -19.56
N MET A 35 44.36 -5.28 -18.32
CA MET A 35 45.23 -5.64 -17.19
C MET A 35 45.47 -7.15 -17.04
N GLY A 36 45.03 -7.97 -18.01
CA GLY A 36 45.15 -9.44 -17.95
C GLY A 36 44.15 -10.11 -17.00
N GLY A 37 43.18 -9.37 -16.46
CA GLY A 37 42.14 -9.85 -15.55
C GLY A 37 41.01 -10.55 -16.28
N VAL A 38 41.28 -11.69 -16.90
CA VAL A 38 40.31 -12.42 -17.76
C VAL A 38 39.03 -12.78 -17.01
N LEU A 39 39.12 -13.29 -15.77
CA LEU A 39 37.94 -13.63 -14.96
C LEU A 39 37.07 -12.39 -14.65
N PHE A 40 37.70 -11.27 -14.30
CA PHE A 40 37.00 -10.01 -14.01
C PHE A 40 36.38 -9.40 -15.26
N GLY A 41 37.03 -9.53 -16.42
CA GLY A 41 36.46 -9.12 -17.71
C GLY A 41 35.21 -9.93 -18.08
N LEU A 42 35.21 -11.25 -17.88
CA LEU A 42 34.02 -12.09 -18.08
C LEU A 42 32.87 -11.71 -17.14
N PHE A 43 33.18 -11.43 -15.87
CA PHE A 43 32.20 -10.93 -14.91
C PHE A 43 31.61 -9.57 -15.33
N GLY A 44 32.43 -8.70 -15.94
CA GLY A 44 32.01 -7.41 -16.47
C GLY A 44 30.85 -7.49 -17.47
N PHE A 45 30.85 -8.49 -18.37
CA PHE A 45 29.74 -8.70 -19.30
C PHE A 45 28.43 -9.06 -18.59
N VAL A 46 28.50 -9.93 -17.57
CA VAL A 46 27.32 -10.29 -16.76
C VAL A 46 26.79 -9.06 -16.01
N PHE A 47 27.69 -8.25 -15.46
CA PHE A 47 27.35 -6.99 -14.78
C PHE A 47 26.64 -6.01 -15.73
N VAL A 48 27.15 -5.81 -16.94
CA VAL A 48 26.53 -4.95 -17.96
C VAL A 48 25.15 -5.49 -18.34
N GLY A 49 25.01 -6.80 -18.56
CA GLY A 49 23.72 -7.44 -18.85
C GLY A 49 22.70 -7.21 -17.74
N ALA A 50 23.10 -7.36 -16.49
CA ALA A 50 22.25 -7.09 -15.32
C ALA A 50 21.85 -5.61 -15.25
N ALA A 51 22.78 -4.68 -15.48
CA ALA A 51 22.51 -3.24 -15.47
C ALA A 51 21.49 -2.84 -16.56
N VAL A 52 21.60 -3.41 -17.76
CA VAL A 52 20.65 -3.19 -18.87
C VAL A 52 19.27 -3.76 -18.52
N ALA A 53 19.20 -4.99 -18.02
CA ALA A 53 17.93 -5.60 -17.61
C ALA A 53 17.23 -4.77 -16.52
N MET A 54 18.00 -4.30 -15.53
CA MET A 54 17.51 -3.46 -14.45
C MET A 54 17.03 -2.10 -14.97
N SER A 55 17.75 -1.50 -15.92
CA SER A 55 17.36 -0.24 -16.56
C SER A 55 16.04 -0.38 -17.34
N ILE A 56 15.91 -1.44 -18.15
CA ILE A 56 14.68 -1.74 -18.90
C ILE A 56 13.49 -1.95 -17.95
N TYR A 57 13.67 -2.74 -16.88
CA TYR A 57 12.64 -2.97 -15.88
C TYR A 57 12.14 -1.64 -15.28
N ASN A 58 13.08 -0.80 -14.86
CA ASN A 58 12.80 0.48 -14.24
C ASN A 58 12.12 1.49 -15.19
N PHE A 59 12.57 1.60 -16.44
CA PHE A 59 11.91 2.46 -17.43
C PHE A 59 10.53 1.96 -17.82
N LYS A 60 10.36 0.64 -17.99
CA LYS A 60 9.05 0.04 -18.23
C LYS A 60 8.11 0.34 -17.07
N ASN A 61 8.60 0.33 -15.84
CA ASN A 61 7.82 0.66 -14.66
C ASN A 61 7.54 2.17 -14.52
N ALA A 62 8.42 3.04 -15.01
CA ALA A 62 8.20 4.48 -15.02
C ALA A 62 7.16 4.93 -16.05
N THR A 63 7.14 4.29 -17.23
CA THR A 63 6.38 4.75 -18.40
C THR A 63 5.10 3.94 -18.69
N SER A 64 5.00 2.68 -18.26
CA SER A 64 3.83 1.83 -18.57
C SER A 64 2.53 2.28 -17.90
N LYS A 65 1.41 2.07 -18.59
CA LYS A 65 0.05 2.25 -18.02
C LYS A 65 -0.22 1.20 -16.94
N ASN A 66 0.11 -0.07 -17.23
CA ASN A 66 0.04 -1.20 -16.33
C ASN A 66 1.44 -1.57 -15.85
N ARG A 67 1.75 -1.11 -14.65
CA ARG A 67 3.03 -1.30 -13.95
C ARG A 67 3.02 -2.59 -13.14
N TYR A 68 4.20 -3.16 -12.91
CA TYR A 68 4.35 -4.27 -11.98
C TYR A 68 3.97 -3.80 -10.58
N SER A 69 3.21 -4.62 -9.87
CA SER A 69 2.84 -4.31 -8.50
C SER A 69 3.96 -4.68 -7.54
N SER A 70 4.17 -3.85 -6.52
CA SER A 70 5.05 -4.20 -5.41
C SER A 70 4.39 -5.16 -4.41
N PHE A 71 3.06 -5.08 -4.29
CA PHE A 71 2.29 -5.87 -3.32
C PHE A 71 0.94 -6.25 -3.92
N ASP A 72 0.63 -7.54 -3.88
CA ASP A 72 -0.72 -8.01 -4.11
C ASP A 72 -1.52 -7.85 -2.82
N ILE A 73 -2.63 -7.11 -2.89
CA ILE A 73 -3.55 -6.95 -1.77
C ILE A 73 -4.68 -7.95 -2.01
N THR A 74 -4.63 -9.02 -1.24
CA THR A 74 -5.68 -10.02 -1.14
C THR A 74 -6.79 -9.53 -0.22
N ASP A 75 -8.03 -9.87 -0.56
CA ASP A 75 -9.19 -9.56 0.28
C ASP A 75 -9.35 -10.66 1.34
N GLY A 76 -10.03 -10.37 2.45
CA GLY A 76 -10.21 -11.34 3.55
C GLY A 76 -10.95 -12.64 3.17
N SER A 77 -11.56 -12.69 1.98
CA SER A 77 -12.12 -13.90 1.38
C SER A 77 -11.10 -14.76 0.63
N GLU A 78 -10.04 -14.15 0.09
CA GLU A 78 -8.96 -14.83 -0.63
C GLU A 78 -7.91 -15.34 0.38
N GLU A 79 -7.53 -14.51 1.34
CA GLU A 79 -6.54 -14.84 2.36
C GLU A 79 -6.90 -14.12 3.68
N PRO A 80 -7.45 -14.83 4.68
CA PRO A 80 -7.86 -14.22 5.94
C PRO A 80 -6.63 -13.80 6.75
N ASP A 81 -6.59 -12.53 7.18
CA ASP A 81 -5.52 -12.02 8.02
C ASP A 81 -5.62 -12.64 9.44
N PRO A 82 -4.59 -13.38 9.90
CA PRO A 82 -4.60 -14.00 11.24
C PRO A 82 -4.65 -12.98 12.39
N LEU A 83 -4.25 -11.72 12.18
CA LEU A 83 -4.50 -10.66 13.16
C LEU A 83 -5.96 -10.22 13.16
N ASN A 84 -6.64 -10.23 12.01
CA ASN A 84 -8.06 -9.91 11.94
C ASN A 84 -8.89 -10.96 12.71
N GLU A 85 -8.49 -12.23 12.71
CA GLU A 85 -9.14 -13.27 13.53
C GLU A 85 -9.01 -13.01 15.05
N ARG A 86 -7.85 -12.49 15.50
CA ARG A 86 -7.58 -12.26 16.94
C ARG A 86 -8.12 -10.93 17.45
N PHE A 87 -8.12 -9.90 16.59
CA PHE A 87 -8.39 -8.52 17.00
C PHE A 87 -9.56 -7.85 16.26
N GLY A 88 -10.07 -8.46 15.18
CA GLY A 88 -11.11 -7.91 14.30
C GLY A 88 -12.53 -7.96 14.88
N ALA A 89 -12.76 -8.75 15.93
CA ALA A 89 -14.05 -8.94 16.59
C ALA A 89 -14.70 -7.66 17.19
N ARG A 90 -14.09 -6.49 17.03
CA ARG A 90 -14.62 -5.21 17.49
C ARG A 90 -15.07 -4.25 16.37
N ARG A 91 -14.93 -4.62 15.09
CA ARG A 91 -15.27 -3.74 13.95
C ARG A 91 -16.24 -4.35 12.92
N ASP A 92 -16.35 -5.66 12.84
CA ASP A 92 -17.27 -6.33 11.93
C ASP A 92 -18.66 -6.55 12.58
N ALA A 93 -19.27 -5.48 13.07
CA ALA A 93 -20.73 -5.45 13.03
C ALA A 93 -21.10 -5.18 11.56
N PRO A 94 -21.94 -6.00 10.94
CA PRO A 94 -22.14 -5.91 9.50
C PRO A 94 -22.74 -4.54 9.17
N GLU A 95 -22.08 -3.79 8.29
CA GLU A 95 -22.74 -2.84 7.38
C GLU A 95 -23.61 -3.65 6.39
N SER A 96 -24.54 -4.43 6.92
CA SER A 96 -25.73 -4.81 6.19
C SER A 96 -26.68 -3.65 6.37
N GLY A 97 -27.18 -3.10 5.26
CA GLY A 97 -28.29 -2.17 5.29
C GLY A 97 -29.43 -2.78 6.10
N SER A 98 -29.52 -2.44 7.38
CA SER A 98 -30.58 -2.86 8.28
C SER A 98 -31.59 -1.74 8.35
N ASN A 99 -32.40 -1.64 7.29
CA ASN A 99 -33.82 -1.40 7.49
C ASN A 99 -34.40 -2.69 8.08
N ASP A 100 -34.12 -3.01 9.35
CA ASP A 100 -35.15 -3.67 10.15
C ASP A 100 -34.91 -3.53 11.64
N CYS A 101 -36.04 -3.32 12.29
CA CYS A 101 -36.27 -3.00 13.66
C CYS A 101 -36.42 -4.33 14.40
N THR A 102 -35.59 -4.64 15.40
CA THR A 102 -36.08 -5.01 16.75
C THR A 102 -34.97 -5.45 17.71
N ASN A 103 -34.96 -4.75 18.85
CA ASN A 103 -34.65 -5.24 20.20
C ASN A 103 -33.25 -5.82 20.52
N ASN A 104 -32.33 -4.90 20.84
CA ASN A 104 -31.76 -4.88 22.19
C ASN A 104 -31.67 -3.43 22.67
N ASN A 105 -32.44 -3.13 23.71
CA ASN A 105 -32.68 -1.80 24.30
C ASN A 105 -31.39 -1.11 24.79
N LYS A 106 -30.73 -0.36 23.90
CA LYS A 106 -29.98 0.86 24.25
C LYS A 106 -30.22 1.91 23.15
N THR A 107 -31.41 2.49 23.19
CA THR A 107 -31.79 3.71 22.49
C THR A 107 -30.99 4.88 23.06
N ASN A 108 -29.72 4.97 22.68
CA ASN A 108 -28.93 6.16 22.91
C ASN A 108 -29.45 7.24 21.95
N LYS A 109 -30.40 8.06 22.44
CA LYS A 109 -30.90 9.21 21.69
C LYS A 109 -29.91 10.36 21.86
N PHE A 110 -29.52 10.99 20.76
CA PHE A 110 -28.68 12.18 20.84
C PHE A 110 -29.54 13.43 21.02
N CYS A 111 -29.05 14.41 21.79
CA CYS A 111 -29.70 15.70 21.97
C CYS A 111 -29.75 16.45 20.63
N PRO A 112 -30.94 16.88 20.15
CA PRO A 112 -31.06 17.56 18.85
C PRO A 112 -30.42 18.96 18.83
N TYR A 113 -30.10 19.51 20.00
CA TYR A 113 -29.56 20.86 20.12
C TYR A 113 -28.03 20.93 20.18
N CYS A 114 -27.37 19.87 20.66
CA CYS A 114 -25.92 19.87 20.87
C CYS A 114 -25.22 18.55 20.50
N GLY A 115 -25.97 17.51 20.11
CA GLY A 115 -25.41 16.22 19.72
C GLY A 115 -24.88 15.36 20.87
N ALA A 116 -25.05 15.77 22.13
CA ALA A 116 -24.65 14.96 23.28
C ALA A 116 -25.51 13.69 23.41
N GLU A 117 -24.93 12.59 23.88
CA GLU A 117 -25.65 11.34 24.14
C GLU A 117 -26.58 11.49 25.34
N VAL A 118 -27.84 11.08 25.18
CA VAL A 118 -28.91 11.22 26.17
C VAL A 118 -29.62 9.88 26.34
N ARG A 119 -29.92 9.52 27.59
CA ARG A 119 -30.74 8.36 27.95
C ARG A 119 -32.22 8.70 27.90
N ASP A 120 -33.07 7.73 27.60
CA ASP A 120 -34.53 7.91 27.44
C ASP A 120 -35.25 8.54 28.65
N ASP A 121 -34.66 8.43 29.83
CA ASP A 121 -35.28 8.86 31.09
C ASP A 121 -35.10 10.36 31.39
N PHE A 122 -34.30 11.08 30.58
CA PHE A 122 -33.99 12.49 30.83
C PHE A 122 -35.05 13.44 30.26
N LYS A 123 -35.60 14.32 31.11
CA LYS A 123 -36.46 15.46 30.69
C LYS A 123 -35.66 16.63 30.11
N PHE A 124 -34.38 16.73 30.45
CA PHE A 124 -33.47 17.80 30.02
C PHE A 124 -32.12 17.21 29.62
N CYS A 125 -31.46 17.80 28.62
CA CYS A 125 -30.13 17.38 28.21
C CYS A 125 -29.11 17.67 29.31
N ASN A 126 -28.33 16.65 29.67
CA ASN A 126 -27.22 16.71 30.63
C ASN A 126 -26.07 17.65 30.23
N SER A 127 -25.89 17.93 28.94
CA SER A 127 -24.82 18.83 28.47
C SER A 127 -25.26 20.27 28.25
N CYS A 128 -26.46 20.51 27.71
CA CYS A 128 -26.89 21.86 27.32
C CYS A 128 -28.10 22.39 28.10
N GLY A 129 -28.69 21.61 29.00
CA GLY A 129 -29.80 22.01 29.87
C GLY A 129 -31.15 22.23 29.17
N ARG A 130 -31.24 22.04 27.84
CA ARG A 130 -32.50 22.21 27.10
C ARG A 130 -33.43 21.02 27.32
N LYS A 131 -34.73 21.32 27.38
CA LYS A 131 -35.80 20.31 27.51
C LYS A 131 -35.79 19.43 26.26
N LEU A 132 -35.81 18.11 26.46
CA LEU A 132 -35.85 17.14 25.37
C LEU A 132 -37.31 16.95 24.91
N PRO A 133 -37.55 16.73 23.59
CA PRO A 133 -38.88 16.50 23.04
C PRO A 133 -39.50 15.19 23.53
#